data_AF-A0A8C4JJU5-F1
#
_entry.id   AF-A0A8C4JJU5-F1
#
_cell.length_a   1.000
_cell.length_b   1.000
_cell.length_c   1.000
_cell.angle_alpha   90.00
_cell.angle_beta   90.00
_cell.angle_gamma   90.00
#
_symmetry.space_group_name_H-M   'P 1'
#
loop_
_entity.id
_entity.type
_entity.pdbx_description
1 polymer ?
#
loop_
_entity_poly.entity_id
_entity_poly.type
_entity_poly.pdbx_seq_one_letter_code
_entity_poly.pdbx_strand_id
1 'polypeptide(L)'
;HRLCPRLPPDCYHGHGEQYHGHVSKTRKGITCQRWSAQEPHVISPASHPDAHLEENYCRNPDNDSHGPWCYTMDPRTPFDYCAIKPC
;
A
#
# COMPACT_ATOMS: atom_id res chain seq x y z
N HIS A 1 12.02 -12.21 28.43
CA HIS A 1 11.32 -12.78 27.26
C HIS A 1 11.54 -11.85 26.08
N ARG A 2 12.23 -12.30 25.02
CA ARG A 2 12.33 -11.51 23.79
C ARG A 2 10.97 -11.59 23.12
N LEU A 3 10.21 -10.50 23.15
CA LEU A 3 9.03 -10.34 22.32
C LEU A 3 9.51 -10.45 20.86
N CYS A 4 9.17 -11.56 20.19
CA CYS A 4 9.35 -11.63 18.74
C CYS A 4 8.45 -10.53 18.16
N PRO A 5 8.98 -9.54 17.44
CA PRO A 5 8.13 -8.55 16.82
C PRO A 5 7.11 -9.30 15.95
N ARG A 6 5.82 -8.97 16.12
CA ARG A 6 4.78 -9.51 15.25
C ARG A 6 5.23 -9.21 13.82
N LEU A 7 5.47 -10.26 13.03
CA LEU A 7 5.79 -10.09 11.63
C LEU A 7 4.63 -9.32 10.98
N PRO A 8 4.93 -8.40 10.04
CA PRO A 8 3.89 -7.73 9.27
C PRO A 8 2.99 -8.79 8.60
N PRO A 9 1.68 -8.55 8.47
CA PRO A 9 0.80 -9.52 7.83
C PRO A 9 1.25 -9.81 6.39
N ASP A 10 1.39 -11.10 6.06
CA ASP A 10 1.80 -11.60 4.74
C ASP A 10 0.62 -11.73 3.74
N CYS A 11 -0.60 -11.51 4.22
CA CYS A 11 -1.85 -11.61 3.45
C CYS A 11 -2.88 -10.59 3.97
N TYR A 12 -3.99 -10.40 3.25
CA TYR A 12 -5.07 -9.51 3.67
C TYR A 12 -6.44 -10.20 3.70
N HIS A 13 -7.35 -9.72 4.54
CA HIS A 13 -8.74 -10.20 4.59
C HIS A 13 -9.67 -9.22 3.89
N GLY A 14 -10.82 -9.68 3.39
CA GLY A 14 -11.79 -8.83 2.69
C GLY A 14 -11.14 -8.14 1.50
N HIS A 15 -11.26 -6.82 1.40
CA HIS A 15 -10.55 -6.02 0.39
C HIS A 15 -9.19 -5.49 0.88
N GLY A 16 -8.78 -5.80 2.10
CA GLY A 16 -7.47 -5.37 2.63
C GLY A 16 -7.43 -3.92 3.12
N GLU A 17 -8.58 -3.35 3.50
CA GLU A 17 -8.67 -2.04 4.16
C GLU A 17 -7.83 -1.97 5.45
N GLN A 18 -7.72 -3.10 6.16
CA GLN A 18 -6.94 -3.24 7.40
C GLN A 18 -5.56 -3.89 7.17
N TYR A 19 -5.09 -3.93 5.93
CA TYR A 19 -3.78 -4.49 5.63
C TYR A 19 -2.66 -3.54 6.10
N HIS A 20 -1.95 -3.96 7.14
CA HIS A 20 -0.82 -3.22 7.71
C HIS A 20 0.54 -3.89 7.41
N GLY A 21 0.63 -4.68 6.35
CA GLY A 21 1.88 -5.30 5.92
C GLY A 21 2.84 -4.29 5.27
N HIS A 22 4.06 -4.75 5.00
CA HIS A 22 5.17 -3.89 4.53
C HIS A 22 5.53 -4.10 3.06
N VAL A 23 4.65 -4.71 2.26
CA VAL A 23 4.85 -4.82 0.82
C VAL A 23 4.86 -3.42 0.20
N SER A 24 5.90 -3.12 -0.58
CA SER A 24 6.17 -1.79 -1.17
C SER A 24 6.49 -1.84 -2.67
N LYS A 25 6.04 -2.92 -3.33
CA LYS A 25 6.12 -3.11 -4.77
C LYS A 25 4.80 -3.59 -5.32
N THR A 26 4.47 -3.11 -6.52
CA THR A 26 3.28 -3.53 -7.25
C THR A 26 3.45 -4.96 -7.77
N ARG A 27 2.37 -5.57 -8.25
CA ARG A 27 2.38 -6.89 -8.89
C ARG A 27 3.28 -6.97 -10.13
N LYS A 28 3.56 -5.82 -10.77
CA LYS A 28 4.51 -5.69 -11.87
C LYS A 28 5.96 -5.45 -11.41
N GLY A 29 6.21 -5.43 -10.10
CA GLY A 29 7.52 -5.19 -9.51
C GLY A 29 7.93 -3.73 -9.48
N ILE A 30 7.04 -2.78 -9.79
CA ILE A 30 7.33 -1.35 -9.75
C ILE A 30 7.37 -0.91 -8.28
N THR A 31 8.38 -0.14 -7.91
CA THR A 31 8.51 0.43 -6.55
C THR A 31 7.38 1.41 -6.29
N CYS A 32 6.75 1.29 -5.12
CA CYS A 32 5.73 2.24 -4.67
C CYS A 32 6.35 3.60 -4.34
N GLN A 33 5.65 4.67 -4.68
CA GLN A 33 5.91 6.02 -4.20
C GLN A 33 5.47 6.11 -2.73
N ARG A 34 6.21 6.88 -1.93
CA ARG A 34 5.80 7.20 -0.56
C ARG A 34 4.51 8.00 -0.56
N TRP A 35 3.58 7.66 0.31
CA TRP A 35 2.29 8.36 0.43
C TRP A 35 2.44 9.84 0.78
N SER A 36 3.50 10.19 1.53
CA SER A 36 3.84 11.58 1.87
C SER A 36 4.64 12.31 0.79
N ALA A 37 5.17 11.60 -0.22
CA ALA A 37 5.90 12.22 -1.32
C ALA A 37 4.93 12.83 -2.33
N GLN A 38 5.33 13.95 -2.92
CA GLN A 38 4.57 14.68 -3.94
C GLN A 38 5.13 14.49 -5.36
N GLU A 39 6.08 13.56 -5.52
CA GLU A 39 6.69 13.21 -6.79
C GLU A 39 6.90 11.69 -6.88
N PRO A 40 6.79 11.06 -8.07
CA PRO A 40 6.37 11.68 -9.34
C PRO A 40 4.89 12.07 -9.42
N HIS A 41 4.03 11.54 -8.54
CA HIS A 41 2.60 11.84 -8.53
C HIS A 41 2.25 12.73 -7.35
N VAL A 42 1.50 13.80 -7.60
CA VAL A 42 0.99 14.68 -6.53
C VAL A 42 -0.16 13.97 -5.81
N ILE A 43 0.02 13.67 -4.53
CA ILE A 43 -0.97 12.96 -3.70
C ILE A 43 -1.62 13.98 -2.75
N SER A 44 -2.92 14.19 -2.90
CA SER A 44 -3.66 15.06 -1.98
C SER A 44 -3.71 14.43 -0.58
N PRO A 45 -3.24 15.10 0.49
CA PRO A 45 -3.37 14.59 1.86
C PRO A 45 -4.83 14.37 2.29
N ALA A 46 -5.78 15.05 1.64
CA ALA A 46 -7.20 14.94 1.92
C ALA A 46 -7.86 13.69 1.31
N SER A 47 -7.18 12.96 0.41
CA SER A 47 -7.82 11.82 -0.24
C SER A 47 -8.02 10.62 0.70
N HIS A 48 -7.18 10.47 1.74
CA HIS A 48 -7.17 9.27 2.58
C HIS A 48 -6.78 9.58 4.05
N PRO A 49 -7.63 10.28 4.82
CA PRO A 49 -7.28 10.77 6.16
C PRO A 49 -7.03 9.67 7.21
N ASP A 50 -7.65 8.49 7.06
CA ASP A 50 -7.70 7.46 8.11
C ASP A 50 -6.94 6.16 7.77
N ALA A 51 -6.18 6.13 6.67
CA ALA A 51 -5.70 4.87 6.09
C ALA A 51 -4.30 4.40 6.52
N HIS A 52 -3.74 4.97 7.60
CA HIS A 52 -2.40 4.61 8.10
C HIS A 52 -1.36 4.48 6.97
N LEU A 53 -1.29 5.54 6.15
CA LEU A 53 -0.48 5.62 4.93
C LEU A 53 1.01 5.83 5.27
N GLU A 54 1.61 4.81 5.85
CA GLU A 54 3.02 4.80 6.26
C GLU A 54 3.94 4.45 5.08
N GLU A 55 5.06 5.17 5.00
CA GLU A 55 6.10 4.97 3.98
C GLU A 55 5.50 4.87 2.57
N ASN A 56 5.82 3.80 1.86
CA ASN A 56 5.32 3.46 0.53
C ASN A 56 4.65 2.08 0.53
N TYR A 57 4.06 1.68 1.65
CA TYR A 57 3.44 0.36 1.77
C TYR A 57 2.09 0.32 1.07
N CYS A 58 1.76 -0.83 0.49
CA CYS A 58 0.47 -1.03 -0.16
C CYS A 58 -0.66 -0.90 0.86
N ARG A 59 -1.71 -0.16 0.50
CA ARG A 59 -2.89 0.10 1.32
C ARG A 59 -4.14 0.06 0.45
N ASN A 60 -5.30 -0.11 1.07
CA ASN A 60 -6.58 0.01 0.37
C ASN A 60 -7.46 1.04 1.10
N PRO A 61 -7.18 2.34 0.95
CA PRO A 61 -7.88 3.39 1.68
C PRO A 61 -9.30 3.66 1.14
N ASP A 62 -9.59 3.24 -0.08
CA ASP A 62 -10.82 3.51 -0.84
C ASP A 62 -11.74 2.28 -0.95
N ASN A 63 -11.40 1.19 -0.25
CA ASN A 63 -12.14 -0.07 -0.25
C ASN A 63 -12.33 -0.66 -1.67
N ASP A 64 -11.32 -0.53 -2.53
CA ASP A 64 -11.32 -1.12 -3.87
C ASP A 64 -11.36 -2.65 -3.76
N SER A 65 -12.33 -3.27 -4.42
CA SER A 65 -12.50 -4.74 -4.48
C SER A 65 -11.28 -5.51 -5.01
N HIS A 66 -10.37 -4.86 -5.74
CA HIS A 66 -9.15 -5.47 -6.27
C HIS A 66 -8.02 -5.60 -5.25
N GLY A 67 -8.18 -5.04 -4.05
CA GLY A 67 -7.24 -5.18 -2.95
C GLY A 67 -6.25 -4.03 -2.82
N PRO A 68 -5.20 -4.20 -1.97
CA PRO A 68 -4.24 -3.14 -1.70
C PRO A 68 -3.42 -2.71 -2.93
N TRP A 69 -3.21 -1.40 -3.03
CA TRP A 69 -2.49 -0.74 -4.11
C TRP A 69 -1.55 0.33 -3.57
N CYS A 70 -0.76 0.92 -4.45
CA CYS A 70 0.06 2.09 -4.14
C CYS A 70 0.24 2.96 -5.39
N TYR A 71 0.54 4.25 -5.17
CA TYR A 71 1.11 5.07 -6.23
C TYR A 71 2.49 4.51 -6.62
N THR A 72 2.87 4.61 -7.89
CA THR A 72 4.14 4.03 -8.35
C THR A 72 5.21 5.08 -8.62
N MET A 73 6.48 4.68 -8.54
CA MET A 73 7.61 5.53 -8.94
C MET A 73 7.76 5.69 -10.47
N ASP A 74 6.95 5.02 -11.30
CA ASP A 74 6.92 5.25 -12.75
C ASP A 74 5.97 6.43 -13.06
N PRO A 75 6.46 7.54 -13.64
CA PRO A 75 5.61 8.68 -14.01
C PRO A 75 4.50 8.33 -15.00
N ARG A 76 4.61 7.22 -15.73
CA ARG A 76 3.60 6.77 -16.71
C ARG A 76 2.55 5.84 -16.10
N THR A 77 2.77 5.37 -14.87
CA THR A 77 1.86 4.46 -14.16
C THR A 77 1.48 5.11 -12.83
N PRO A 78 0.39 5.88 -12.75
CA PRO A 78 0.02 6.59 -11.52
C PRO A 78 -0.11 5.66 -10.31
N PHE A 79 -0.78 4.53 -10.47
CA PHE A 79 -0.94 3.50 -9.45
C PHE A 79 -0.99 2.10 -10.09
N ASP A 80 -0.72 1.07 -9.30
CA ASP A 80 -0.99 -0.33 -9.66
C ASP A 80 -1.20 -1.15 -8.38
N TYR A 81 -1.89 -2.29 -8.53
CA TYR A 81 -2.20 -3.17 -7.41
C TYR A 81 -0.96 -3.95 -6.96
N CYS A 82 -0.93 -4.31 -5.68
CA CYS A 82 0.16 -5.09 -5.11
C CYS A 82 -0.10 -6.59 -5.19
N ALA A 83 0.96 -7.38 -5.35
CA ALA A 83 0.86 -8.85 -5.34
C ALA A 83 0.82 -9.38 -3.90
N ILE A 84 -0.28 -9.11 -3.20
CA ILE A 84 -0.56 -9.65 -1.87
C ILE A 84 -1.69 -10.66 -2.04
N LYS A 85 -1.55 -11.84 -1.43
CA LYS A 85 -2.60 -12.86 -1.47
C LYS A 85 -3.66 -12.57 -0.40
N PRO A 86 -4.93 -12.89 -0.66
CA PRO A 86 -5.92 -13.01 0.40
C PRO A 86 -5.49 -14.06 1.44
N CYS A 87 -5.85 -13.82 2.70
CA CYS A 87 -6.02 -14.87 3.69
C CYS A 87 -7.42 -15.50 3.46
#